data_AF-A0A3D4YM41-F1
#
_entry.id   AF-A0A3D4YM41-F1
#
_cell.length_a   1.000
_cell.length_b   1.000
_cell.length_c   1.000
_cell.angle_alpha   90.00
_cell.angle_beta   90.00
_cell.angle_gamma   90.00
#
_symmetry.space_group_name_H-M   'P 1'
#
loop_
_entity.id
_entity.type
_entity.pdbx_description
1 polymer ?
#
loop_
_entity_poly.entity_id
_entity_poly.type
_entity_poly.pdbx_seq_one_letter_code
_entity_poly.pdbx_strand_id
1 'polypeptide(L)'
;MKILPGLVLLASAVLAACTRSSSESAGMASSTATALSGVTASRPAVAITNAPIGGGCPRTGKWALCSVESRLAQSGFVVRRVNGDPPRRAGFSVIPAVYTLGRSRLEVFIYPSESALAADVAKIDTVSAAPRGAPNPWPFFSPTFVRSANLAAVFLTDNATQAERLTLALTAGAPQP
;
A
#
# COMPACT_ATOMS: atom_id res chain seq x y z
N MET A 1 20.77 50.61 -14.52
CA MET A 1 19.46 51.31 -14.67
C MET A 1 18.40 50.21 -14.71
N LYS A 2 17.38 50.03 -13.85
CA LYS A 2 16.66 50.75 -12.76
C LYS A 2 16.03 49.62 -11.90
N ILE A 3 16.30 49.47 -10.58
CA ILE A 3 15.52 49.88 -9.38
C ILE A 3 14.05 49.33 -9.41
N LEU A 4 13.75 48.20 -8.73
CA LEU A 4 13.04 48.00 -7.40
C LEU A 4 11.58 48.53 -7.37
N PRO A 5 10.72 48.21 -6.37
CA PRO A 5 10.47 47.01 -5.55
C PRO A 5 8.93 46.75 -5.35
N GLY A 6 8.55 45.72 -4.59
CA GLY A 6 7.18 45.58 -4.07
C GLY A 6 7.13 44.72 -2.81
N LEU A 7 7.08 45.38 -1.65
CA LEU A 7 7.10 44.85 -0.29
C LEU A 7 5.78 45.19 0.41
N VAL A 8 5.06 44.20 0.96
CA VAL A 8 4.08 44.31 2.07
C VAL A 8 3.95 42.88 2.67
N LEU A 9 4.44 42.48 3.86
CA LEU A 9 4.17 42.79 5.28
C LEU A 9 2.85 42.23 5.88
N LEU A 10 3.04 41.44 6.97
CA LEU A 10 2.20 41.17 8.16
C LEU A 10 0.96 40.24 8.06
N ALA A 11 0.92 39.16 8.87
CA ALA A 11 0.38 39.18 10.25
C ALA A 11 0.21 37.77 10.86
N SER A 12 0.44 37.71 12.17
CA SER A 12 0.41 36.56 13.09
C SER A 12 -0.99 36.18 13.61
N ALA A 13 -1.21 34.94 14.04
CA ALA A 13 -2.05 34.52 15.19
C ALA A 13 -1.98 32.97 15.37
N VAL A 14 -1.34 32.41 16.40
CA VAL A 14 -1.77 32.20 17.82
C VAL A 14 -2.66 30.96 18.03
N LEU A 15 -2.05 29.98 18.72
CA LEU A 15 -2.54 28.94 19.64
C LEU A 15 -3.90 28.24 19.42
N ALA A 16 -3.83 26.90 19.33
CA ALA A 16 -4.75 26.02 20.04
C ALA A 16 -3.98 24.83 20.63
N ALA A 17 -3.62 24.95 21.91
CA ALA A 17 -3.20 23.85 22.75
C ALA A 17 -4.45 23.06 23.19
N CYS A 18 -4.45 21.74 22.98
CA CYS A 18 -5.28 20.81 23.73
C CYS A 18 -4.36 19.73 24.30
N THR A 19 -4.01 19.95 25.56
CA THR A 19 -3.41 18.98 26.49
C THR A 19 -4.50 18.06 27.08
N ARG A 20 -4.06 16.91 27.61
CA ARG A 20 -4.74 15.95 28.53
C ARG A 20 -5.75 14.99 27.89
N SER A 21 -5.88 13.73 28.31
CA SER A 21 -5.45 13.10 29.57
C SER A 21 -5.27 11.58 29.42
N SER A 22 -4.41 11.04 30.28
CA SER A 22 -4.19 9.61 30.55
C SER A 22 -5.41 8.88 31.11
N SER A 23 -5.43 7.57 30.90
CA SER A 23 -5.56 6.47 31.89
C SER A 23 -6.08 5.23 31.13
N GLU A 24 -5.27 4.18 31.00
CA GLU A 24 -5.06 3.12 32.01
C GLU A 24 -6.38 2.43 32.40
N SER A 25 -6.54 1.17 31.95
CA SER A 25 -6.84 0.07 32.85
C SER A 25 -6.61 -1.26 32.14
N ALA A 26 -5.75 -2.05 32.78
CA ALA A 26 -5.51 -3.45 32.53
C ALA A 26 -6.81 -4.26 32.67
N GLY A 27 -6.99 -5.21 31.75
CA GLY A 27 -7.97 -6.28 31.84
C GLY A 27 -7.26 -7.61 31.65
N MET A 28 -6.63 -8.09 32.72
CA MET A 28 -6.09 -9.44 32.81
C MET A 28 -7.24 -10.37 33.18
N ALA A 29 -7.60 -11.29 32.28
CA ALA A 29 -8.43 -12.44 32.60
C ALA A 29 -7.89 -13.66 31.86
N SER A 30 -7.18 -14.47 32.64
CA SER A 30 -6.81 -15.84 32.36
C SER A 30 -8.06 -16.73 32.39
N SER A 31 -8.18 -17.68 31.46
CA SER A 31 -8.73 -19.02 31.77
C SER A 31 -8.65 -19.99 30.60
N THR A 32 -7.82 -21.02 30.85
CA THR A 32 -8.12 -22.46 30.70
C THR A 32 -8.30 -23.06 29.31
N ALA A 33 -7.36 -23.95 29.00
CA ALA A 33 -7.34 -24.89 27.90
C ALA A 33 -8.50 -25.91 27.95
N THR A 34 -8.96 -26.34 26.78
CA THR A 34 -9.58 -27.66 26.58
C THR A 34 -9.02 -28.23 25.28
N ALA A 35 -8.27 -29.32 25.43
CA ALA A 35 -7.77 -30.13 24.33
C ALA A 35 -8.89 -31.05 23.84
N LEU A 36 -9.06 -31.16 22.52
CA LEU A 36 -9.60 -32.37 21.91
C LEU A 36 -8.87 -32.65 20.60
N SER A 37 -8.17 -33.78 20.61
CA SER A 37 -7.53 -34.41 19.47
C SER A 37 -8.55 -34.73 18.39
N GLY A 38 -8.26 -34.29 17.16
CA GLY A 38 -8.92 -34.74 15.94
C GLY A 38 -7.86 -34.94 14.87
N VAL A 39 -7.33 -36.16 14.76
CA VAL A 39 -6.51 -36.60 13.64
C VAL A 39 -7.40 -36.68 12.40
N THR A 40 -7.12 -35.90 11.36
CA THR A 40 -7.61 -36.20 10.01
C THR A 40 -6.61 -35.72 8.94
N ALA A 41 -6.07 -36.71 8.23
CA ALA A 41 -5.44 -36.72 6.92
C ALA A 41 -4.92 -35.39 6.31
N SER A 42 -3.58 -35.25 6.26
CA SER A 42 -2.89 -34.27 5.43
C SER A 42 -3.04 -34.59 3.93
N ARG A 43 -3.78 -33.75 3.22
CA ARG A 43 -3.70 -33.57 1.76
C ARG A 43 -2.95 -32.26 1.50
N PRO A 44 -2.02 -32.16 0.53
CA PRO A 44 -1.33 -30.91 0.26
C PRO A 44 -2.32 -29.91 -0.33
N ALA A 45 -2.78 -28.98 0.51
CA ALA A 45 -3.55 -27.82 0.08
C ALA A 45 -2.56 -26.75 -0.39
N VAL A 46 -2.64 -26.40 -1.67
CA VAL A 46 -2.01 -25.21 -2.23
C VAL A 46 -2.58 -24.01 -1.45
N ALA A 47 -1.73 -23.34 -0.68
CA ALA A 47 -2.11 -22.21 0.15
C ALA A 47 -2.48 -20.99 -0.71
N ILE A 48 -3.75 -20.91 -1.12
CA ILE A 48 -4.35 -19.62 -1.46
C ILE A 48 -4.66 -18.95 -0.12
N THR A 49 -3.82 -18.01 0.28
CA THR A 49 -3.95 -17.30 1.56
C THR A 49 -5.11 -16.30 1.49
N ASN A 50 -6.35 -16.78 1.62
CA ASN A 50 -7.46 -15.96 2.08
C ASN A 50 -7.35 -15.85 3.60
N ALA A 51 -6.60 -14.85 4.07
CA ALA A 51 -6.48 -14.58 5.50
C ALA A 51 -7.84 -14.15 6.09
N PRO A 52 -8.17 -14.60 7.32
CA PRO A 52 -9.41 -14.22 7.98
C PRO A 52 -9.42 -12.74 8.35
N ILE A 53 -10.56 -12.07 8.18
CA ILE A 53 -10.83 -10.70 8.68
C ILE A 53 -11.08 -10.75 10.22
N GLY A 54 -10.22 -11.44 10.96
CA GLY A 54 -10.42 -11.74 12.39
C GLY A 54 -9.18 -11.55 13.28
N GLY A 55 -8.02 -11.27 12.70
CA GLY A 55 -6.82 -10.83 13.41
C GLY A 55 -6.26 -9.63 12.66
N GLY A 56 -5.93 -8.54 13.38
CA GLY A 56 -5.45 -7.30 12.76
C GLY A 56 -4.28 -7.52 11.79
N CYS A 57 -4.08 -6.57 10.88
CA CYS A 57 -2.98 -6.64 9.93
C CYS A 57 -1.61 -6.73 10.62
N PRO A 58 -0.69 -7.59 10.15
CA PRO A 58 0.65 -7.69 10.72
C PRO A 58 1.37 -6.33 10.74
N ARG A 59 1.95 -6.01 11.90
CA ARG A 59 2.75 -4.81 12.13
C ARG A 59 4.23 -5.19 12.17
N THR A 60 4.80 -5.43 11.00
CA THR A 60 6.16 -5.99 10.87
C THR A 60 7.15 -5.03 10.23
N GLY A 61 6.73 -3.79 9.96
CA GLY A 61 7.49 -2.86 9.12
C GLY A 61 7.47 -3.21 7.63
N LYS A 62 6.75 -4.27 7.23
CA LYS A 62 6.52 -4.67 5.84
C LYS A 62 5.06 -4.49 5.44
N TRP A 63 4.83 -4.20 4.17
CA TRP A 63 3.50 -4.19 3.59
C TRP A 63 2.94 -5.60 3.48
N ALA A 64 1.66 -5.71 3.81
CA ALA A 64 0.79 -6.84 3.54
C ALA A 64 -0.46 -6.31 2.85
N LEU A 65 -1.17 -7.14 2.08
CA LEU A 65 -2.34 -6.65 1.32
C LEU A 65 -3.38 -5.97 2.21
N CYS A 66 -3.69 -6.54 3.37
CA CYS A 66 -4.66 -5.96 4.26
C CYS A 66 -4.20 -4.59 4.83
N SER A 67 -2.89 -4.38 5.04
CA SER A 67 -2.39 -3.09 5.52
C SER A 67 -2.37 -2.03 4.42
N VAL A 68 -2.17 -2.44 3.17
CA VAL A 68 -2.37 -1.58 1.99
C VAL A 68 -3.83 -1.14 1.92
N GLU A 69 -4.77 -2.09 1.96
CA GLU A 69 -6.21 -1.81 1.89
C GLU A 69 -6.65 -0.85 3.01
N SER A 70 -6.20 -1.11 4.25
CA SER A 70 -6.49 -0.25 5.40
C SER A 70 -5.92 1.16 5.22
N ARG A 71 -4.66 1.30 4.78
CA ARG A 71 -4.03 2.61 4.54
C ARG A 71 -4.75 3.39 3.45
N LEU A 72 -5.12 2.73 2.37
CA LEU A 72 -5.87 3.35 1.27
C LEU A 72 -7.23 3.84 1.74
N ALA A 73 -7.96 3.02 2.50
CA ALA A 73 -9.24 3.42 3.10
C ALA A 73 -9.08 4.63 4.04
N GLN A 74 -8.07 4.63 4.91
CA GLN A 74 -7.74 5.76 5.79
C GLN A 74 -7.39 7.04 5.02
N SER A 75 -6.84 6.89 3.81
CA SER A 75 -6.50 8.01 2.93
C SER A 75 -7.70 8.47 2.09
N GLY A 76 -8.90 7.95 2.36
CA GLY A 76 -10.16 8.33 1.72
C GLY A 76 -10.39 7.68 0.36
N PHE A 77 -9.71 6.57 0.05
CA PHE A 77 -10.01 5.77 -1.15
C PHE A 77 -11.12 4.76 -0.87
N VAL A 78 -12.04 4.61 -1.81
CA VAL A 78 -12.96 3.46 -1.84
C VAL A 78 -12.28 2.32 -2.57
N VAL A 79 -11.77 1.34 -1.82
CA VAL A 79 -11.00 0.22 -2.35
C VAL A 79 -11.92 -0.95 -2.69
N ARG A 80 -11.87 -1.43 -3.93
CA ARG A 80 -12.56 -2.66 -4.34
C ARG A 80 -11.56 -3.62 -4.94
N ARG A 81 -11.40 -4.80 -4.36
CA ARG A 81 -10.56 -5.85 -4.93
C ARG A 81 -11.23 -6.44 -6.17
N VAL A 82 -10.48 -6.55 -7.26
CA VAL A 82 -10.95 -7.22 -8.47
C VAL A 82 -10.73 -8.72 -8.27
N ASN A 83 -11.82 -9.48 -8.25
CA ASN A 83 -11.78 -10.93 -8.14
C ASN A 83 -11.60 -11.54 -9.54
N GLY A 84 -10.77 -12.57 -9.65
CA GLY A 84 -10.39 -13.22 -10.91
C GLY A 84 -8.88 -13.51 -10.95
N ASP A 85 -8.40 -14.07 -12.05
CA ASP A 85 -6.97 -14.32 -12.24
C ASP A 85 -6.24 -13.00 -12.58
N PRO A 86 -5.39 -12.48 -11.69
CA PRO A 86 -4.61 -11.29 -11.98
C PRO A 86 -3.59 -11.56 -13.11
N PRO A 87 -3.36 -10.59 -14.00
CA PRO A 87 -2.43 -10.76 -15.10
C PRO A 87 -0.99 -10.85 -14.60
N ARG A 88 -0.21 -11.80 -15.12
CA ARG A 88 1.25 -11.78 -14.96
C ARG A 88 1.81 -10.57 -15.73
N ARG A 89 2.61 -9.75 -15.06
CA ARG A 89 3.26 -8.57 -15.65
C ARG A 89 4.72 -8.86 -15.95
N ALA A 90 5.13 -8.60 -17.19
CA ALA A 90 6.54 -8.75 -17.57
C ALA A 90 7.43 -7.85 -16.71
N GLY A 91 8.57 -8.37 -16.27
CA GLY A 91 9.52 -7.66 -15.39
C GLY A 91 9.19 -7.69 -13.90
N PHE A 92 7.98 -8.13 -13.52
CA PHE A 92 7.62 -8.38 -12.13
C PHE A 92 7.65 -9.88 -11.85
N SER A 93 8.42 -10.31 -10.86
CA SER A 93 8.53 -11.70 -10.43
C SER A 93 7.32 -12.17 -9.62
N VAL A 94 6.57 -11.24 -9.01
CA VAL A 94 5.36 -11.51 -8.23
C VAL A 94 4.10 -11.16 -9.00
N ILE A 95 3.01 -11.87 -8.70
CA ILE A 95 1.69 -11.63 -9.27
C ILE A 95 1.01 -10.49 -8.49
N PRO A 96 0.41 -9.48 -9.16
CA PRO A 96 -0.20 -8.37 -8.45
C PRO A 96 -1.55 -8.74 -7.83
N ALA A 97 -1.89 -8.07 -6.73
CA ALA A 97 -3.28 -7.87 -6.34
C ALA A 97 -3.84 -6.66 -7.09
N VAL A 98 -5.01 -6.83 -7.72
CA VAL A 98 -5.63 -5.79 -8.54
C VAL A 98 -6.81 -5.17 -7.78
N TYR A 99 -6.85 -3.84 -7.76
CA TYR A 99 -7.88 -3.03 -7.12
C TYR A 99 -8.44 -1.99 -8.08
N THR A 100 -9.72 -1.66 -7.86
CA THR A 100 -10.38 -0.50 -8.44
C THR A 100 -10.51 0.57 -7.37
N LEU A 101 -10.05 1.79 -7.67
CA LEU A 101 -10.14 2.99 -6.85
C LEU A 101 -10.98 4.04 -7.60
N GLY A 102 -12.32 3.95 -7.48
CA GLY A 102 -13.24 4.72 -8.31
C GLY A 102 -13.20 4.25 -9.76
N ARG A 103 -12.75 5.11 -10.68
CA ARG A 103 -12.55 4.76 -12.12
C ARG A 103 -11.14 4.27 -12.44
N SER A 104 -10.23 4.37 -11.47
CA SER A 104 -8.81 4.12 -11.64
C SER A 104 -8.45 2.70 -11.21
N ARG A 105 -7.39 2.15 -11.79
CA ARG A 105 -6.92 0.80 -11.50
C ARG A 105 -5.59 0.87 -10.77
N LEU A 106 -5.47 0.09 -9.69
CA LEU A 106 -4.25 -0.08 -8.93
C LEU A 106 -3.81 -1.54 -8.98
N GLU A 107 -2.57 -1.78 -9.34
CA GLU A 107 -1.92 -3.09 -9.22
C GLU A 107 -0.85 -3.02 -8.13
N VAL A 108 -0.98 -3.87 -7.12
CA VAL A 108 -0.08 -3.90 -5.95
C VAL A 108 0.74 -5.19 -5.98
N PHE A 109 2.05 -5.04 -5.96
CA PHE A 109 3.04 -6.11 -5.94
C PHE A 109 3.68 -6.16 -4.56
N ILE A 110 3.40 -7.22 -3.81
CA ILE A 110 4.00 -7.44 -2.48
C ILE A 110 5.14 -8.45 -2.63
N TYR A 111 6.35 -7.99 -2.38
CA TYR A 111 7.55 -8.81 -2.42
C TYR A 111 7.84 -9.42 -1.04
N PRO A 112 8.57 -10.56 -0.97
CA PRO A 112 9.00 -11.13 0.31
C PRO A 112 9.97 -10.23 1.09
N SER A 113 10.74 -9.40 0.36
CA SER A 113 11.69 -8.44 0.91
C SER A 113 11.84 -7.21 0.01
N GLU A 114 12.39 -6.14 0.58
CA GLU A 114 12.77 -4.94 -0.17
C GLU A 114 13.91 -5.23 -1.17
N SER A 115 14.84 -6.14 -0.85
CA SER A 115 15.90 -6.55 -1.78
C SER A 115 15.37 -7.27 -3.02
N ALA A 116 14.34 -8.10 -2.87
CA ALA A 116 13.69 -8.75 -4.01
C ALA A 116 12.96 -7.73 -4.90
N LEU A 117 12.28 -6.74 -4.28
CA LEU A 117 11.70 -5.62 -5.02
C LEU A 117 12.79 -4.85 -5.78
N ALA A 118 13.89 -4.48 -5.11
CA ALA A 118 14.97 -3.72 -5.72
C ALA A 118 15.59 -4.44 -6.93
N ALA A 119 15.74 -5.76 -6.88
CA ALA A 119 16.27 -6.57 -7.98
C ALA A 119 15.37 -6.54 -9.24
N ASP A 120 14.04 -6.50 -9.06
CA ASP A 120 13.10 -6.35 -10.18
C ASP A 120 13.05 -4.91 -10.68
N VAL A 121 12.94 -3.93 -9.78
CA VAL A 121 12.89 -2.50 -10.13
C VAL A 121 14.17 -2.06 -10.85
N ALA A 122 15.31 -2.67 -10.55
CA ALA A 122 16.57 -2.46 -11.27
C ALA A 122 16.49 -2.85 -12.76
N LYS A 123 15.42 -3.52 -13.23
CA LYS A 123 15.19 -3.89 -14.63
C LYS A 123 13.96 -3.19 -15.23
N ILE A 124 13.19 -2.47 -14.41
CA ILE A 124 11.98 -1.75 -14.78
C ILE A 124 12.31 -0.30 -15.12
N ASP A 125 11.71 0.22 -16.19
CA ASP A 125 11.54 1.65 -16.39
C ASP A 125 10.35 2.13 -15.55
N THR A 126 10.62 2.97 -14.56
CA THR A 126 9.59 3.45 -13.61
C THR A 126 8.63 4.45 -14.25
N VAL A 127 8.94 5.00 -15.43
CA VAL A 127 8.02 5.90 -16.16
C VAL A 127 6.94 5.10 -16.88
N SER A 128 7.31 3.98 -17.51
CA SER A 128 6.37 3.08 -18.19
C SER A 128 5.87 1.92 -17.33
N ALA A 129 6.41 1.75 -16.11
CA ALA A 129 6.13 0.62 -15.21
C ALA A 129 6.25 -0.74 -15.94
N ALA A 130 7.26 -0.87 -16.79
CA ALA A 130 7.50 -2.02 -17.67
C ALA A 130 9.00 -2.31 -17.76
N PRO A 131 9.43 -3.49 -18.27
CA PRO A 131 10.84 -3.76 -18.51
C PRO A 131 11.48 -2.67 -19.38
N ARG A 132 12.73 -2.30 -19.07
CA ARG A 132 13.45 -1.28 -19.87
C ARG A 132 13.53 -1.70 -21.35
N GLY A 133 13.21 -0.77 -22.23
CA GLY A 133 13.22 -0.99 -23.68
C GLY A 133 12.01 -1.77 -24.22
N ALA A 134 11.09 -2.21 -23.36
CA ALA A 134 9.84 -2.82 -23.80
C ALA A 134 8.79 -1.75 -24.18
N PRO A 135 7.84 -2.08 -25.08
CA PRO A 135 6.69 -1.24 -25.33
C PRO A 135 5.85 -1.01 -24.06
N ASN A 136 5.20 0.15 -23.97
CA ASN A 136 4.29 0.46 -22.88
C ASN A 136 3.11 -0.54 -22.86
N PRO A 137 2.93 -1.36 -21.80
CA PRO A 137 1.86 -2.34 -21.72
C PRO A 137 0.51 -1.74 -21.29
N TRP A 138 0.44 -0.43 -21.06
CA TRP A 138 -0.73 0.30 -20.56
C TRP A 138 -1.36 1.13 -21.68
N PRO A 139 -2.45 0.66 -22.31
CA PRO A 139 -2.93 1.22 -23.58
C PRO A 139 -3.58 2.61 -23.50
N PHE A 140 -3.97 3.09 -22.31
CA PHE A 140 -4.78 4.31 -22.16
C PHE A 140 -4.29 5.31 -21.11
N PHE A 141 -3.42 4.89 -20.19
CA PHE A 141 -3.01 5.73 -19.07
C PHE A 141 -1.50 5.64 -18.87
N SER A 142 -0.88 6.78 -18.60
CA SER A 142 0.48 6.82 -18.08
C SER A 142 0.46 6.30 -16.63
N PRO A 143 1.25 5.27 -16.31
CA PRO A 143 1.26 4.73 -14.96
C PRO A 143 1.96 5.68 -14.00
N THR A 144 1.43 5.78 -12.78
CA THR A 144 2.19 6.26 -11.62
C THR A 144 2.81 5.06 -10.92
N PHE A 145 4.14 4.98 -10.93
CA PHE A 145 4.89 3.92 -10.25
C PHE A 145 5.28 4.36 -8.84
N VAL A 146 4.85 3.61 -7.83
CA VAL A 146 5.14 3.88 -6.41
C VAL A 146 5.91 2.72 -5.81
N ARG A 147 6.90 3.02 -4.96
CA ARG A 147 7.71 2.05 -4.23
C ARG A 147 7.80 2.42 -2.76
N SER A 148 7.70 1.43 -1.88
CA SER A 148 7.74 1.61 -0.42
C SER A 148 8.06 0.29 0.27
N ALA A 149 9.20 0.17 0.94
CA ALA A 149 9.67 -1.08 1.56
C ALA A 149 9.62 -2.28 0.59
N ASN A 150 8.83 -3.31 0.88
CA ASN A 150 8.63 -4.49 0.03
C ASN A 150 7.47 -4.35 -0.98
N LEU A 151 6.90 -3.16 -1.18
CA LEU A 151 5.79 -2.90 -2.08
C LEU A 151 6.25 -2.14 -3.32
N ALA A 152 5.78 -2.60 -4.49
CA ALA A 152 5.60 -1.77 -5.68
C ALA A 152 4.12 -1.63 -6.00
N ALA A 153 3.73 -0.48 -6.53
CA ALA A 153 2.39 -0.22 -7.00
C ALA A 153 2.42 0.47 -8.36
N VAL A 154 1.55 0.03 -9.25
CA VAL A 154 1.30 0.65 -10.56
C VAL A 154 -0.12 1.19 -10.55
N PHE A 155 -0.25 2.50 -10.60
CA PHE A 155 -1.54 3.17 -10.58
C PHE A 155 -1.87 3.80 -11.92
N LEU A 156 -2.97 3.37 -12.50
CA LEU A 156 -3.47 3.82 -13.80
C LEU A 156 -4.63 4.78 -13.55
N THR A 157 -4.32 6.07 -13.68
CA THR A 157 -5.27 7.17 -13.50
C THR A 157 -4.88 8.33 -14.42
N ASP A 158 -5.87 9.12 -14.84
CA ASP A 158 -5.69 10.41 -15.50
C ASP A 158 -5.77 11.59 -14.50
N ASN A 159 -6.06 11.31 -13.23
CA ASN A 159 -6.22 12.32 -12.19
C ASN A 159 -4.95 12.48 -11.36
N ALA A 160 -4.20 13.57 -11.60
CA ALA A 160 -2.95 13.88 -10.91
C ALA A 160 -3.12 14.01 -9.39
N THR A 161 -4.19 14.65 -8.91
CA THR A 161 -4.46 14.78 -7.47
C THR A 161 -4.71 13.42 -6.83
N GLN A 162 -5.39 12.52 -7.52
CA GLN A 162 -5.59 11.15 -7.04
C GLN A 162 -4.28 10.37 -7.01
N ALA A 163 -3.41 10.52 -8.02
CA ALA A 163 -2.10 9.90 -8.07
C ALA A 163 -1.18 10.38 -6.93
N GLU A 164 -1.17 11.69 -6.65
CA GLU A 164 -0.40 12.28 -5.57
C GLU A 164 -0.88 11.75 -4.21
N ARG A 165 -2.21 11.76 -3.97
CA ARG A 165 -2.79 11.20 -2.74
C ARG A 165 -2.42 9.73 -2.53
N LEU A 166 -2.46 8.93 -3.59
CA LEU A 166 -2.06 7.52 -3.52
C LEU A 166 -0.58 7.39 -3.16
N THR A 167 0.27 8.17 -3.83
CA THR A 167 1.71 8.17 -3.60
C THR A 167 1.99 8.48 -2.14
N LEU A 168 1.45 9.58 -1.61
CA LEU A 168 1.59 9.96 -0.19
C LEU A 168 1.12 8.86 0.76
N ALA A 169 -0.03 8.24 0.48
CA ALA A 169 -0.58 7.17 1.31
C ALA A 169 0.37 5.96 1.41
N LEU A 170 0.96 5.54 0.30
CA LEU A 170 1.83 4.37 0.23
C LEU A 170 3.28 4.68 0.64
N THR A 171 3.77 5.89 0.42
CA THR A 171 5.13 6.30 0.83
C THR A 171 5.22 6.71 2.30
N ALA A 172 4.08 6.90 2.98
CA ALA A 172 4.05 7.08 4.44
C ALA A 172 4.57 5.86 5.23
N GLY A 173 4.77 4.73 4.56
CA GLY A 173 5.40 3.54 5.13
C GLY A 173 4.42 2.51 5.67
N ALA A 174 4.90 1.27 5.73
CA ALA A 174 4.17 0.14 6.26
C ALA A 174 3.94 0.28 7.78
N PRO A 175 2.93 -0.42 8.34
CA PRO A 175 2.70 -0.42 9.78
C PRO A 175 3.94 -0.87 10.55
N GLN A 176 4.39 -0.03 11.47
CA GLN A 176 5.53 -0.31 12.36
C GLN A 176 5.10 -1.21 13.53
N PRO A 177 6.01 -2.08 14.03
CA PRO A 177 5.80 -2.90 15.23
C PRO A 177 5.38 -2.10 16.45
#